data_AF-A0A062V8D3-F1
#
_entry.id   AF-A0A062V8D3-F1
#
_cell.length_a   1.000
_cell.length_b   1.000
_cell.length_c   1.000
_cell.angle_alpha   90.00
_cell.angle_beta   90.00
_cell.angle_gamma   90.00
#
_symmetry.space_group_name_H-M   'P 1'
#
loop_
_entity.id
_entity.type
_entity.pdbx_description
1 polymer ?
#
loop_
_entity_poly.entity_id
_entity_poly.type
_entity_poly.pdbx_seq_one_letter_code
_entity_poly.pdbx_strand_id
1 'polypeptide(L)'
;MVYLIIDVIHFIVSSILLTMAIRSFLKTRITAMLYLTMGFAFITFGHLFSDIYFIDNVYMDKLYSEIFDIIGLILLIIAVKKS
;
A
#
# COMPACT_ATOMS: atom_id res chain seq x y z
N MET A 1 3.90 -0.18 -24.04
CA MET A 1 2.42 -0.17 -24.05
C MET A 1 1.83 -1.19 -23.06
N VAL A 2 2.30 -2.45 -23.04
CA VAL A 2 1.80 -3.49 -22.11
C VAL A 2 2.04 -3.14 -20.63
N TYR A 3 3.22 -2.60 -20.28
CA TYR A 3 3.55 -2.20 -18.90
C TYR A 3 2.57 -1.17 -18.33
N LEU A 4 2.25 -0.12 -19.11
CA LEU A 4 1.26 0.89 -18.72
C LEU A 4 -0.14 0.32 -18.38
N ILE A 5 -0.56 -0.75 -19.06
CA ILE A 5 -1.86 -1.36 -18.79
C ILE A 5 -1.84 -2.09 -17.44
N ILE A 6 -0.73 -2.76 -17.12
CA ILE A 6 -0.54 -3.47 -15.86
C ILE A 6 -0.54 -2.47 -14.70
N ASP A 7 0.20 -1.36 -14.83
CA ASP A 7 0.31 -0.35 -13.79
C ASP A 7 -1.03 0.33 -13.51
N VAL A 8 -1.80 0.62 -14.58
CA VAL A 8 -3.16 1.18 -14.46
C VAL A 8 -4.11 0.20 -13.76
N ILE A 9 -4.08 -1.08 -14.14
CA ILE A 9 -4.91 -2.10 -13.49
C ILE A 9 -4.51 -2.25 -12.01
N HIS A 10 -3.21 -2.30 -11.72
CA HIS A 10 -2.70 -2.38 -10.36
C HIS A 10 -3.20 -1.20 -9.52
N PHE A 11 -3.06 0.03 -10.02
CA PHE A 11 -3.54 1.23 -9.34
C PHE A 11 -5.05 1.18 -9.03
N ILE A 12 -5.86 0.76 -10.01
CA ILE A 12 -7.32 0.64 -9.84
C ILE A 12 -7.66 -0.41 -8.78
N VAL A 13 -7.07 -1.61 -8.89
CA VAL A 13 -7.34 -2.72 -7.97
C VAL A 13 -6.91 -2.36 -6.55
N SER A 14 -5.71 -1.81 -6.37
CA SER A 14 -5.20 -1.41 -5.07
C SER A 14 -6.01 -0.26 -4.46
N SER A 15 -6.51 0.69 -5.27
CA SER A 15 -7.42 1.74 -4.81
C SER A 15 -8.78 1.20 -4.35
N ILE A 16 -9.34 0.22 -5.07
CA ILE A 16 -10.59 -0.44 -4.67
C ILE A 16 -10.40 -1.17 -3.34
N LEU A 17 -9.34 -1.98 -3.22
CA LEU A 17 -9.02 -2.72 -2.01
C LEU A 17 -8.81 -1.80 -0.81
N LEU A 18 -8.07 -0.70 -0.99
CA LEU A 18 -7.87 0.30 0.05
C LEU A 18 -9.20 0.93 0.49
N THR A 19 -10.08 1.27 -0.46
CA THR A 19 -11.41 1.80 -0.16
C THR A 19 -12.25 0.80 0.63
N MET A 20 -12.21 -0.49 0.27
CA MET A 20 -12.90 -1.55 1.01
C MET A 20 -12.35 -1.71 2.42
N ALA A 21 -11.02 -1.70 2.58
CA ALA A 21 -10.37 -1.78 3.89
C ALA A 21 -10.77 -0.60 4.80
N ILE A 22 -10.73 0.63 4.28
CA ILE A 22 -11.17 1.84 4.99
C ILE A 22 -12.64 1.72 5.41
N ARG A 23 -13.54 1.32 4.49
CA ARG A 23 -14.96 1.14 4.80
C ARG A 23 -15.18 0.09 5.88
N SER A 24 -14.45 -1.02 5.81
CA SER A 24 -14.53 -2.10 6.80
C SER A 24 -14.07 -1.62 8.18
N PHE A 25 -12.97 -0.86 8.24
CA PHE A 25 -12.48 -0.24 9.47
C PHE A 25 -13.50 0.75 10.05
N LEU A 26 -14.07 1.64 9.23
CA LEU A 26 -15.06 2.61 9.70
C LEU A 26 -16.32 1.96 10.29
N LYS A 27 -16.70 0.79 9.75
CA LYS A 27 -17.89 0.05 10.20
C LYS A 27 -17.63 -0.75 11.49
N THR A 28 -16.47 -1.39 11.61
CA THR A 28 -16.16 -2.26 12.75
C THR A 28 -15.46 -1.54 13.91
N ARG A 29 -14.73 -0.45 13.60
CA ARG A 29 -13.84 0.29 14.52
C ARG A 29 -12.85 -0.59 15.29
N ILE A 30 -12.51 -1.75 14.74
CA ILE A 30 -11.52 -2.66 15.34
C ILE A 30 -10.13 -2.09 15.10
N THR A 31 -9.36 -1.94 16.18
CA THR A 31 -8.01 -1.37 16.11
C THR A 31 -7.08 -2.21 15.24
N ALA A 32 -7.21 -3.55 15.25
CA ALA A 32 -6.46 -4.44 14.35
C ALA A 32 -6.72 -4.11 12.87
N MET A 33 -7.97 -3.80 12.51
CA MET A 33 -8.36 -3.48 11.13
C MET A 33 -7.83 -2.11 10.68
N LEU A 34 -7.60 -1.18 11.62
CA LEU A 34 -6.90 0.09 11.35
C LEU A 34 -5.47 -0.17 10.89
N TYR A 35 -4.70 -0.97 11.65
CA TYR A 35 -3.32 -1.29 11.29
C TYR A 35 -3.23 -2.05 9.98
N LEU A 36 -4.19 -2.95 9.71
CA LEU A 36 -4.27 -3.67 8.44
C LEU A 36 -4.49 -2.70 7.27
N THR A 37 -5.42 -1.77 7.43
CA THR A 37 -5.73 -0.74 6.42
C THR A 37 -4.54 0.18 6.19
N MET A 38 -3.88 0.65 7.25
CA MET A 38 -2.69 1.49 7.13
C MET A 38 -1.53 0.72 6.49
N GLY A 39 -1.28 -0.53 6.88
CA GLY A 39 -0.22 -1.35 6.28
C GLY A 39 -0.42 -1.54 4.79
N PHE A 40 -1.64 -1.87 4.38
CA PHE A 40 -2.01 -1.97 2.97
C PHE A 40 -1.87 -0.64 2.22
N ALA A 41 -2.24 0.48 2.86
CA ALA A 41 -2.07 1.81 2.28
C ALA A 41 -0.60 2.16 2.05
N PHE A 42 0.28 1.90 3.02
CA PHE A 42 1.71 2.18 2.89
C PHE A 42 2.34 1.42 1.73
N ILE A 43 2.06 0.12 1.61
CA ILE A 43 2.55 -0.71 0.48
C ILE A 43 2.03 -0.15 -0.86
N THR A 44 0.73 0.11 -0.94
CA THR A 44 0.09 0.60 -2.16
C THR A 44 0.66 1.96 -2.58
N PHE A 45 0.78 2.92 -1.64
CA PHE A 45 1.32 4.23 -1.95
C PHE A 45 2.81 4.20 -2.25
N GLY A 46 3.59 3.31 -1.63
CA GLY A 46 5.02 3.13 -1.92
C GLY A 46 5.27 2.77 -3.38
N HIS A 47 4.56 1.77 -3.88
CA HIS A 47 4.63 1.37 -5.29
C HIS A 47 4.15 2.48 -6.22
N LEU A 48 3.04 3.14 -5.91
CA LEU A 48 2.52 4.22 -6.75
C LEU A 48 3.42 5.46 -6.76
N PHE A 49 4.10 5.75 -5.65
CA PHE A 49 5.11 6.81 -5.62
C PHE A 49 6.26 6.49 -6.56
N SER A 50 6.71 5.23 -6.56
CA SER A 50 7.78 4.77 -7.45
C SER A 50 7.41 4.87 -8.93
N ASP A 51 6.17 4.52 -9.28
CA ASP A 51 5.71 4.56 -10.67
C ASP A 51 5.44 5.98 -11.20
N ILE A 52 4.99 6.91 -10.34
CA ILE A 52 4.57 8.27 -10.74
C ILE A 52 5.72 9.28 -10.63
N TYR A 53 6.51 9.21 -9.55
CA TYR A 53 7.71 10.02 -9.43
C TYR A 53 8.85 9.29 -10.12
N PHE A 54 9.11 9.66 -11.38
CA PHE A 54 10.39 9.39 -12.05
C PHE A 54 11.51 10.06 -11.25
N ILE A 55 11.92 9.43 -10.15
CA ILE A 55 13.17 9.75 -9.48
C ILE A 55 14.23 9.34 -10.49
N ASP A 56 14.98 10.31 -11.00
CA ASP A 56 15.98 10.17 -12.07
C ASP A 56 17.07 9.11 -11.76
N ASN A 57 17.06 8.56 -10.55
CA ASN A 57 17.93 7.50 -10.08
C ASN A 57 17.11 6.26 -9.66
N VAL A 58 17.12 5.23 -10.51
CA VAL A 58 16.49 3.90 -10.31
C VAL A 58 16.82 3.27 -8.95
N TYR A 59 17.98 3.58 -8.38
CA TYR A 59 18.39 3.07 -7.08
C TYR A 59 17.59 3.68 -5.93
N MET A 60 17.33 4.99 -6.00
CA MET A 60 16.56 5.69 -4.97
C MET A 60 15.10 5.27 -5.00
N ASP A 61 14.57 5.06 -6.20
CA ASP A 61 13.20 4.63 -6.42
C ASP A 61 12.88 3.29 -5.73
N LYS A 62 13.71 2.27 -6.00
CA LYS A 62 13.61 0.96 -5.33
C LYS A 62 13.75 1.06 -3.82
N LEU A 63 14.69 1.88 -3.35
CA LEU A 63 14.95 2.05 -1.92
C LEU A 63 13.74 2.67 -1.20
N TYR A 64 13.06 3.64 -1.81
CA TYR A 64 11.82 4.19 -1.26
C TYR A 64 10.71 3.15 -1.24
N SER A 65 10.47 2.43 -2.34
CA SER A 65 9.45 1.37 -2.39
C SER A 65 9.66 0.32 -1.29
N GLU A 66 10.90 -0.14 -1.10
CA GLU A 66 11.23 -1.12 -0.05
C GLU A 66 11.00 -0.57 1.36
N ILE A 67 11.27 0.71 1.62
CA ILE A 67 10.98 1.33 2.93
C ILE A 67 9.47 1.33 3.20
N PHE A 68 8.66 1.73 2.21
CA PHE A 68 7.20 1.70 2.33
C PHE A 68 6.68 0.28 2.57
N ASP A 69 7.25 -0.71 1.90
CA ASP A 69 6.91 -2.13 2.10
C ASP A 69 7.23 -2.62 3.50
N ILE A 70 8.43 -2.31 4.02
CA ILE A 70 8.83 -2.69 5.38
C ILE A 70 7.89 -2.06 6.40
N ILE A 71 7.58 -0.77 6.27
CA ILE A 71 6.64 -0.07 7.17
C ILE A 71 5.26 -0.71 7.09
N GLY A 72 4.78 -1.00 5.88
CA GLY A 72 3.50 -1.64 5.66
C GLY A 72 3.43 -3.04 6.28
N LEU A 73 4.48 -3.85 6.11
CA LEU A 73 4.62 -5.17 6.72
C LEU A 73 4.62 -5.10 8.25
N ILE A 74 5.32 -4.14 8.86
CA ILE A 74 5.30 -3.93 10.31
C ILE A 74 3.88 -3.67 10.79
N LEU A 75 3.13 -2.81 10.09
CA LEU A 75 1.73 -2.52 10.41
C LEU A 75 0.85 -3.75 10.26
N LEU A 76 1.05 -4.58 9.24
CA LEU A 76 0.35 -5.86 9.07
C LEU A 76 0.65 -6.84 10.21
N ILE A 77 1.91 -6.95 10.64
CA ILE A 77 2.29 -7.78 11.79
C ILE A 77 1.59 -7.30 13.07
N ILE A 78 1.54 -5.99 13.30
CA ILE A 78 0.84 -5.41 14.45
C ILE A 78 -0.67 -5.68 14.36
N ALA A 79 -1.25 -5.62 13.16
CA ALA A 79 -2.65 -5.94 12.92
C ALA A 79 -2.96 -7.39 13.33
N VAL A 80 -2.15 -8.34 12.86
CA VAL A 80 -2.31 -9.77 13.18
C VAL A 80 -2.15 -10.02 14.68
N LYS A 81 -1.17 -9.38 15.33
CA LYS A 81 -0.96 -9.52 16.78
C LYS A 81 -2.14 -9.00 17.61
N LYS A 82 -2.89 -8.02 17.10
CA LYS A 82 -4.03 -7.39 17.81
C LYS A 82 -5.39 -8.02 17.49
N SER A 83 -5.47 -8.89 16.47
CA SER A 83 -6.69 -9.61 16.10
C SER A 83 -6.90 -10.83 16.98
#